data_AF-A0A8H6TT52-F1
#
_entry.id   AF-A0A8H6TT52-F1
#
_cell.length_a   1.000
_cell.length_b   1.000
_cell.length_c   1.000
_cell.angle_alpha   90.00
_cell.angle_beta   90.00
_cell.angle_gamma   90.00
#
_symmetry.space_group_name_H-M   'P 1'
#
loop_
_entity.id
_entity.type
_entity.pdbx_description
1 polymer ?
#
loop_
_entity_poly.entity_id
_entity_poly.type
_entity_poly.pdbx_seq_one_letter_code
_entity_poly.pdbx_strand_id
1 'polypeptide(L)'
;MLSLKANLPPELSIFALRCLEHQRRYYSSETTPASPRISPSNNPESPADYVPDEYERTTYYNGISESPPTLLYRSDYPVPFPKPSGRFSAIPVKSVWGVHDTSLNRIWLDVAPRIYNLLKERNLRSFSIDPARFFTHEEGNRKNGTLGPPVVWIGCKPESTTAATAHTISLEILALLRANDAPDVVVEWRESAFQQLAGPAPPMLLSTTDSNEPTHHVRRFLTSLHGVPVASAHSTSGTLTLWFRENRDRLGQPTKNVFGVTNCHVIQDSLPIAGTYDQHACNSRIPVHFCSQSRFQRGLNEITTAIANRASNAQQTTLSLSALNRAHEDMTEQDEDVTKEDKEKVVGRNRRALEDALEAARDLECFYNKIVGWSDFKFRILGDLEYAAPITIDAATQHTIDWAAFKVRSAAAKRNFAGNIIDLGSHYTPEALTDLIFPNASGPFTFPHDRKLRIQGCASQEFLAKPPLFDAANRRCLMVAKDGSATDLTIGRYAGLPSWLDNPAGPSIELAIFNSGLERNEDFSAKGDSGALVWYVDADGSASIFGQLRGANYGHTSKSVFMAYCTPGWFLLEKIRERFPYASFYETSWPV
;
A
#
# COMPACT_ATOMS: atom_id res chain seq x y z
N MET A 1 12.89 15.28 -25.19
CA MET A 1 11.55 14.63 -25.05
C MET A 1 10.78 14.52 -26.34
N LEU A 2 10.89 15.48 -27.27
CA LEU A 2 9.98 15.59 -28.42
C LEU A 2 9.98 14.37 -29.39
N SER A 3 10.85 13.36 -29.16
CA SER A 3 10.88 12.10 -29.88
C SER A 3 10.18 10.91 -29.15
N LEU A 4 9.64 11.08 -27.93
CA LEU A 4 9.07 9.98 -27.13
C LEU A 4 7.54 9.97 -27.04
N LYS A 5 6.86 11.03 -27.52
CA LYS A 5 5.39 11.11 -27.52
C LYS A 5 4.69 10.34 -28.66
N ALA A 6 5.42 9.90 -29.68
CA ALA A 6 4.81 9.30 -30.88
C ALA A 6 4.27 7.87 -30.68
N ASN A 7 4.64 7.18 -29.59
CA ASN A 7 4.45 5.74 -29.41
C ASN A 7 3.84 5.39 -28.04
N LEU A 8 3.04 6.27 -27.43
CA LEU A 8 2.34 6.02 -26.16
C LEU A 8 0.81 6.08 -26.40
N PRO A 9 0.01 5.15 -25.84
CA PRO A 9 -1.45 5.25 -25.89
C PRO A 9 -1.90 6.56 -25.24
N PRO A 10 -2.68 7.43 -25.93
CA PRO A 10 -3.17 8.68 -25.35
C PRO A 10 -4.18 8.47 -24.20
N GLU A 11 -4.71 7.26 -24.04
CA GLU A 11 -5.72 6.91 -23.04
C GLU A 11 -5.13 6.45 -21.68
N LEU A 12 -3.79 6.45 -21.54
CA LEU A 12 -3.09 6.24 -20.27
C LEU A 12 -3.07 7.51 -19.43
N SER A 13 -3.31 7.37 -18.12
CA SER A 13 -3.23 8.49 -17.17
C SER A 13 -1.79 8.97 -16.95
N ILE A 14 -1.64 10.21 -16.49
CA ILE A 14 -0.34 10.77 -16.05
C ILE A 14 0.26 9.91 -14.92
N PHE A 15 -0.57 9.36 -14.03
CA PHE A 15 -0.12 8.49 -12.94
C PHE A 15 0.42 7.16 -13.46
N ALA A 16 -0.27 6.51 -14.39
CA ALA A 16 0.19 5.27 -15.01
C ALA A 16 1.49 5.48 -15.80
N LEU A 17 1.60 6.59 -16.54
CA LEU A 17 2.83 7.00 -17.22
C LEU A 17 3.98 7.24 -16.24
N ARG A 18 3.73 7.84 -15.07
CA ARG A 18 4.75 8.01 -14.01
C ARG A 18 5.17 6.70 -13.37
N CYS A 19 4.25 5.76 -13.16
CA CYS A 19 4.57 4.42 -12.67
C CYS A 19 5.49 3.69 -13.67
N LEU A 20 5.14 3.73 -14.96
CA LEU A 20 5.96 3.19 -16.06
C LEU A 20 7.33 3.86 -16.16
N GLU A 21 7.40 5.19 -16.03
CA GLU A 21 8.65 5.94 -16.08
C GLU A 21 9.52 5.69 -14.84
N HIS A 22 8.93 5.52 -13.66
CA HIS A 22 9.63 5.14 -12.43
C HIS A 22 10.22 3.74 -12.54
N GLN A 23 9.44 2.76 -13.01
CA GLN A 23 9.92 1.39 -13.26
C GLN A 23 11.07 1.40 -14.27
N ARG A 24 10.94 2.16 -15.38
CA ARG A 24 12.02 2.33 -16.37
C ARG A 24 13.26 2.96 -15.77
N ARG A 25 13.14 4.02 -14.96
CA ARG A 25 14.28 4.65 -14.28
C ARG A 25 14.95 3.74 -13.24
N TYR A 26 14.20 2.82 -12.63
CA TYR A 26 14.75 1.80 -11.73
C TYR A 26 15.62 0.77 -12.47
N TYR A 27 15.27 0.45 -13.72
CA TYR A 27 16.04 -0.46 -14.60
C TYR A 27 16.97 0.26 -15.60
N SER A 28 16.99 1.59 -15.63
CA SER A 28 17.78 2.41 -16.56
C SER A 28 18.08 3.76 -15.94
N SER A 29 19.30 3.91 -15.41
CA SER A 29 19.82 5.20 -14.96
C SER A 29 19.99 6.17 -16.14
N GLU A 30 19.62 7.45 -15.92
CA GLU A 30 19.75 8.61 -16.82
C GLU A 30 18.83 8.56 -18.08
N THR A 31 18.01 9.55 -18.44
CA THR A 31 18.14 11.02 -18.43
C THR A 31 16.76 11.71 -18.59
N THR A 32 16.68 12.99 -18.22
CA THR A 32 15.48 13.85 -18.29
C THR A 32 14.98 14.25 -19.68
N PRO A 33 13.69 14.60 -19.76
CA PRO A 33 13.13 15.40 -20.86
C PRO A 33 12.15 16.54 -20.40
N ALA A 34 11.36 17.18 -21.30
CA ALA A 34 11.55 18.50 -21.95
C ALA A 34 10.42 18.85 -22.99
N SER A 35 9.50 19.79 -22.68
CA SER A 35 8.07 19.93 -23.11
C SER A 35 7.68 20.33 -24.59
N PRO A 36 6.38 20.22 -25.01
CA PRO A 36 5.81 20.72 -26.28
C PRO A 36 4.98 22.04 -26.15
N ARG A 37 4.42 22.53 -27.27
CA ARG A 37 3.99 23.94 -27.48
C ARG A 37 2.59 24.06 -28.12
N ILE A 38 1.79 25.06 -27.74
CA ILE A 38 0.48 25.43 -28.37
C ILE A 38 0.35 26.96 -28.54
N SER A 39 -0.52 27.39 -29.46
CA SER A 39 -0.70 28.74 -30.03
C SER A 39 -1.74 29.64 -29.29
N PRO A 40 -1.79 30.97 -29.52
CA PRO A 40 -2.60 31.92 -28.74
C PRO A 40 -3.92 32.39 -29.42
N SER A 41 -4.80 33.01 -28.62
CA SER A 41 -5.95 33.83 -29.06
C SER A 41 -5.97 35.18 -28.31
N ASN A 42 -6.51 36.24 -28.94
CA ASN A 42 -6.28 37.64 -28.57
C ASN A 42 -7.48 38.39 -27.92
N ASN A 43 -7.15 39.26 -26.95
CA ASN A 43 -7.69 40.62 -26.72
C ASN A 43 -9.15 40.81 -26.18
N PRO A 44 -9.50 42.01 -25.63
CA PRO A 44 -8.89 42.61 -24.43
C PRO A 44 -9.88 43.41 -23.51
N GLU A 45 -9.61 43.52 -22.21
CA GLU A 45 -10.05 44.68 -21.41
C GLU A 45 -8.92 45.09 -20.45
N SER A 46 -8.75 46.41 -20.20
CA SER A 46 -7.61 46.95 -19.45
C SER A 46 -7.89 46.97 -17.94
N PRO A 47 -7.14 46.22 -17.10
CA PRO A 47 -7.26 46.30 -15.65
C PRO A 47 -6.64 47.59 -15.10
N ALA A 48 -6.95 47.92 -13.85
CA ALA A 48 -6.30 49.01 -13.10
C ALA A 48 -4.82 48.68 -12.78
N ASP A 49 -4.00 49.71 -12.53
CA ASP A 49 -2.53 49.70 -12.40
C ASP A 49 -1.91 48.82 -11.27
N TYR A 50 -2.69 47.93 -10.65
CA TYR A 50 -2.29 47.02 -9.57
C TYR A 50 -2.94 45.62 -9.68
N VAL A 51 -3.68 45.34 -10.76
CA VAL A 51 -4.37 44.06 -10.99
C VAL A 51 -3.58 43.24 -12.00
N PRO A 52 -3.01 42.07 -11.61
CA PRO A 52 -2.36 41.16 -12.55
C PRO A 52 -3.28 40.78 -13.71
N ASP A 53 -2.75 40.81 -14.93
CA ASP A 53 -3.50 40.35 -16.10
C ASP A 53 -3.63 38.82 -16.12
N GLU A 54 -4.56 38.32 -16.94
CA GLU A 54 -4.92 36.89 -16.94
C GLU A 54 -3.75 35.95 -17.27
N TYR A 55 -2.76 36.41 -18.04
CA TYR A 55 -1.55 35.64 -18.30
C TYR A 55 -0.70 35.53 -17.03
N GLU A 56 -0.46 36.65 -16.33
CA GLU A 56 0.24 36.64 -15.05
C GLU A 56 -0.53 35.83 -13.99
N ARG A 57 -1.84 36.04 -13.84
CA ARG A 57 -2.70 35.33 -12.87
C ARG A 57 -2.58 33.82 -12.95
N THR A 58 -2.57 33.27 -14.16
CA THR A 58 -2.55 31.82 -14.41
C THR A 58 -1.15 31.21 -14.47
N THR A 59 -0.10 32.01 -14.72
CA THR A 59 1.27 31.50 -14.92
C THR A 59 2.29 31.90 -13.83
N TYR A 60 1.97 32.86 -12.96
CA TYR A 60 2.91 33.36 -11.93
C TYR A 60 3.48 32.23 -11.04
N TYR A 61 2.65 31.26 -10.66
CA TYR A 61 3.00 30.13 -9.79
C TYR A 61 3.40 28.86 -10.55
N ASN A 62 3.71 28.95 -11.84
CA ASN A 62 4.19 27.84 -12.67
C ASN A 62 5.33 27.06 -12.00
N GLY A 63 5.22 25.73 -11.98
CA GLY A 63 6.23 24.83 -11.39
C GLY A 63 5.97 24.37 -9.96
N ILE A 64 5.06 25.01 -9.21
CA ILE A 64 4.76 24.64 -7.81
C ILE A 64 3.98 23.33 -7.70
N SER A 65 3.07 23.06 -8.62
CA SER A 65 2.33 21.80 -8.75
C SER A 65 1.87 21.60 -10.21
N GLU A 66 1.17 20.49 -10.51
CA GLU A 66 0.58 20.24 -11.83
C GLU A 66 -0.50 21.24 -12.22
N SER A 67 -1.23 21.76 -11.23
CA SER A 67 -2.25 22.79 -11.37
C SER A 67 -1.99 23.83 -10.27
N PRO A 68 -1.06 24.78 -10.48
CA PRO A 68 -0.71 25.76 -9.47
C PRO A 68 -1.91 26.68 -9.17
N PRO A 69 -1.95 27.30 -7.98
CA PRO A 69 -3.03 28.22 -7.62
C PRO A 69 -2.98 29.49 -8.48
N THR A 70 -4.12 30.14 -8.69
CA THR A 70 -4.19 31.43 -9.39
C THR A 70 -3.62 32.55 -8.51
N LEU A 71 -2.79 33.43 -9.06
CA LEU A 71 -2.42 34.69 -8.39
C LEU A 71 -3.61 35.66 -8.42
N LEU A 72 -3.92 36.26 -7.27
CA LEU A 72 -4.96 37.27 -7.12
C LEU A 72 -4.38 38.70 -7.02
N TYR A 73 -3.27 38.86 -6.29
CA TYR A 73 -2.60 40.15 -6.08
C TYR A 73 -1.17 39.91 -5.55
N ARG A 74 -0.23 40.81 -5.86
CA ARG A 74 1.09 40.87 -5.23
C ARG A 74 1.52 42.31 -4.97
N SER A 75 2.15 42.58 -3.83
CA SER A 75 2.53 43.95 -3.46
C SER A 75 3.75 44.49 -4.20
N ASP A 76 4.54 43.61 -4.81
CA ASP A 76 5.68 43.97 -5.66
C ASP A 76 5.29 44.11 -7.14
N TYR A 77 4.00 44.33 -7.43
CA TYR A 77 3.46 44.51 -8.79
C TYR A 77 4.28 45.43 -9.72
N PRO A 78 4.89 46.54 -9.26
CA PRO A 78 5.78 47.36 -10.09
C PRO A 78 7.01 46.64 -10.67
N VAL A 79 7.38 45.47 -10.12
CA VAL A 79 8.37 44.55 -10.71
C VAL A 79 7.69 43.80 -11.86
N PRO A 80 8.09 44.01 -13.14
CA PRO A 80 7.38 43.41 -14.26
C PRO A 80 7.46 41.89 -14.28
N PHE A 81 6.33 41.21 -14.46
CA PHE A 81 6.33 39.77 -14.73
C PHE A 81 6.73 39.52 -16.20
N PRO A 82 7.71 38.65 -16.48
CA PRO A 82 8.23 38.46 -17.84
C PRO A 82 7.19 37.80 -18.75
N LYS A 83 6.67 38.57 -19.70
CA LYS A 83 5.80 38.05 -20.76
C LYS A 83 6.62 37.40 -21.88
N PRO A 84 6.26 36.20 -22.34
CA PRO A 84 6.96 35.51 -23.40
C PRO A 84 6.87 36.31 -24.71
N SER A 85 8.03 36.69 -25.24
CA SER A 85 8.16 37.31 -26.56
C SER A 85 9.02 36.43 -27.49
N GLY A 86 8.68 36.42 -28.78
CA GLY A 86 9.38 35.60 -29.78
C GLY A 86 9.09 34.09 -29.70
N ARG A 87 9.87 33.28 -30.43
CA ARG A 87 9.58 31.86 -30.63
C ARG A 87 10.09 30.92 -29.52
N PHE A 88 10.89 31.39 -28.56
CA PHE A 88 11.67 30.54 -27.63
C PHE A 88 11.65 30.99 -26.16
N SER A 89 10.72 31.84 -25.76
CA SER A 89 10.58 32.27 -24.37
C SER A 89 9.90 31.20 -23.52
N ALA A 90 10.61 30.67 -22.53
CA ALA A 90 10.07 29.75 -21.53
C ALA A 90 9.40 30.53 -20.38
N ILE A 91 8.34 29.96 -19.80
CA ILE A 91 7.73 30.50 -18.57
C ILE A 91 8.67 30.17 -17.40
N PRO A 92 9.04 31.14 -16.54
CA PRO A 92 9.85 30.85 -15.36
C PRO A 92 9.19 29.79 -14.47
N VAL A 93 10.01 28.91 -13.89
CA VAL A 93 9.59 27.84 -13.01
C VAL A 93 9.91 28.25 -11.57
N LYS A 94 8.88 28.31 -10.72
CA LYS A 94 9.01 28.58 -9.28
C LYS A 94 9.01 27.29 -8.48
N SER A 95 9.80 27.26 -7.42
CA SER A 95 9.71 26.28 -6.32
C SER A 95 9.48 27.00 -5.00
N VAL A 96 8.60 26.48 -4.15
CA VAL A 96 8.34 27.03 -2.80
C VAL A 96 9.41 26.54 -1.83
N TRP A 97 10.06 27.47 -1.14
CA TRP A 97 11.14 27.24 -0.18
C TRP A 97 10.74 27.83 1.19
N GLY A 98 11.33 27.28 2.25
CA GLY A 98 11.16 27.80 3.61
C GLY A 98 11.78 29.20 3.77
N VAL A 99 11.22 29.97 4.69
CA VAL A 99 11.78 31.27 5.10
C VAL A 99 12.82 31.03 6.20
N HIS A 100 14.08 31.29 5.89
CA HIS A 100 15.22 31.14 6.80
C HIS A 100 16.11 32.39 6.74
N ASP A 101 16.65 32.79 7.89
CA ASP A 101 17.59 33.90 8.08
C ASP A 101 17.12 35.27 7.56
N THR A 102 15.81 35.54 7.65
CA THR A 102 15.22 36.83 7.22
C THR A 102 14.63 37.63 8.40
N SER A 103 14.23 38.87 8.15
CA SER A 103 13.51 39.71 9.12
C SER A 103 12.27 39.00 9.69
N LEU A 104 11.51 38.32 8.82
CA LEU A 104 10.28 37.61 9.15
C LEU A 104 10.51 36.53 10.21
N ASN A 105 11.65 35.81 10.18
CA ASN A 105 11.96 34.76 11.16
C ASN A 105 11.97 35.25 12.61
N ARG A 106 12.29 36.53 12.85
CA ARG A 106 12.39 37.12 14.20
C ARG A 106 11.03 37.52 14.77
N ILE A 107 10.08 37.86 13.91
CA ILE A 107 8.82 38.53 14.30
C ILE A 107 7.57 37.72 13.97
N TRP A 108 7.70 36.59 13.28
CA TRP A 108 6.55 35.86 12.71
C TRP A 108 5.49 35.49 13.74
N LEU A 109 5.91 35.03 14.93
CA LEU A 109 5.00 34.60 15.98
C LEU A 109 4.17 35.75 16.57
N ASP A 110 4.67 36.99 16.54
CA ASP A 110 3.97 38.18 17.04
C ASP A 110 3.13 38.86 15.95
N VAL A 111 3.62 38.85 14.70
CA VAL A 111 2.98 39.53 13.57
C VAL A 111 1.91 38.68 12.89
N ALA A 112 2.10 37.36 12.75
CA ALA A 112 1.10 36.50 12.10
C ALA A 112 -0.28 36.51 12.78
N PRO A 113 -0.42 36.50 14.13
CA PRO A 113 -1.72 36.65 14.79
C PRO A 113 -2.36 38.03 14.54
N ARG A 114 -1.56 39.09 14.41
CA ARG A 114 -2.04 40.44 14.07
C ARG A 114 -2.54 40.51 12.63
N ILE A 115 -1.84 39.90 11.68
CA ILE A 115 -2.32 39.74 10.29
C ILE A 115 -3.61 38.92 10.28
N TYR A 116 -3.69 37.81 11.03
CA TYR A 116 -4.91 37.01 11.14
C TYR A 116 -6.11 37.82 11.62
N ASN A 117 -5.94 38.64 12.67
CA ASN A 117 -7.00 39.49 13.19
C ASN A 117 -7.43 40.56 12.17
N LEU A 118 -6.48 41.21 11.50
CA LEU A 118 -6.75 42.16 10.41
C LEU A 118 -7.60 41.51 9.29
N LEU A 119 -7.26 40.29 8.86
CA LEU A 119 -8.05 39.55 7.87
C LEU A 119 -9.48 39.24 8.38
N LYS A 120 -9.66 38.97 9.68
CA LYS A 120 -10.98 38.78 10.29
C LYS A 120 -11.81 40.06 10.38
N GLU A 121 -11.21 41.17 10.78
CA GLU A 121 -11.84 42.50 10.85
C GLU A 121 -12.32 42.96 9.47
N ARG A 122 -11.57 42.60 8.42
CA ARG A 122 -11.94 42.83 7.01
C ARG A 122 -12.95 41.80 6.46
N ASN A 123 -13.55 40.98 7.32
CA ASN A 123 -14.58 39.97 7.05
C ASN A 123 -14.15 38.77 6.17
N LEU A 124 -12.85 38.49 6.02
CA LEU A 124 -12.41 37.33 5.24
C LEU A 124 -12.72 36.01 5.95
N ARG A 125 -13.16 35.03 5.16
CA ARG A 125 -13.52 33.67 5.60
C ARG A 125 -12.72 32.66 4.80
N SER A 126 -12.33 31.55 5.44
CA SER A 126 -11.62 30.43 4.81
C SER A 126 -10.33 30.86 4.09
N PHE A 127 -9.38 31.42 4.86
CA PHE A 127 -8.07 31.86 4.40
C PHE A 127 -6.92 31.12 5.11
N SER A 128 -5.73 31.13 4.52
CA SER A 128 -4.46 30.71 5.13
C SER A 128 -3.43 31.85 5.07
N ILE A 129 -2.42 31.81 5.94
CA ILE A 129 -1.31 32.78 5.97
C ILE A 129 -0.02 31.99 6.11
N ASP A 130 0.76 31.92 5.03
CA ASP A 130 1.89 31.02 4.92
C ASP A 130 3.18 31.81 4.64
N PRO A 131 4.25 31.69 5.45
CA PRO A 131 5.53 32.34 5.16
C PRO A 131 6.28 31.52 4.10
N ALA A 132 6.63 32.12 2.96
CA ALA A 132 7.28 31.44 1.84
C ALA A 132 8.46 32.24 1.26
N ARG A 133 9.36 31.56 0.53
CA ARG A 133 10.23 32.17 -0.49
C ARG A 133 10.07 31.42 -1.80
N PHE A 134 10.18 32.12 -2.92
CA PHE A 134 10.11 31.50 -4.24
C PHE A 134 11.48 31.50 -4.90
N PHE A 135 12.03 30.31 -5.14
CA PHE A 135 13.19 30.15 -6.01
C PHE A 135 12.70 30.08 -7.45
N THR A 136 13.08 31.05 -8.29
CA THR A 136 12.63 31.17 -9.68
C THR A 136 13.79 30.84 -10.62
N HIS A 137 13.59 29.88 -11.53
CA HIS A 137 14.63 29.42 -12.47
C HIS A 137 14.05 29.12 -13.86
N GLU A 138 14.91 28.96 -14.87
CA GLU A 138 14.48 28.55 -16.23
C GLU A 138 14.15 27.04 -16.29
N GLU A 139 13.21 26.65 -17.16
CA GLU A 139 12.86 25.24 -17.36
C GLU A 139 14.09 24.42 -17.76
N GLY A 140 14.38 23.35 -17.02
CA GLY A 140 15.56 22.51 -17.22
C GLY A 140 16.86 22.98 -16.54
N ASN A 141 16.98 24.25 -16.10
CA ASN A 141 18.18 24.76 -15.44
C ASN A 141 17.94 25.17 -13.98
N ARG A 142 17.82 24.18 -13.08
CA ARG A 142 17.63 24.39 -11.63
C ARG A 142 18.82 25.02 -10.91
N LYS A 143 20.01 25.11 -11.52
CA LYS A 143 21.23 25.62 -10.86
C LYS A 143 21.34 27.14 -10.94
N ASN A 144 20.79 27.76 -11.98
CA ASN A 144 20.89 29.20 -12.23
C ASN A 144 19.54 29.90 -11.97
N GLY A 145 19.08 29.84 -10.72
CA GLY A 145 17.84 30.50 -10.29
C GLY A 145 18.09 31.59 -9.25
N THR A 146 17.11 32.49 -9.13
CA THR A 146 17.13 33.59 -8.16
C THR A 146 16.14 33.29 -7.02
N LEU A 147 16.61 33.38 -5.78
CA LEU A 147 15.75 33.25 -4.60
C LEU A 147 15.10 34.61 -4.29
N GLY A 148 13.78 34.70 -4.46
CA GLY A 148 13.00 35.91 -4.21
C GLY A 148 12.97 36.36 -2.73
N PRO A 149 12.36 37.52 -2.44
CA PRO A 149 12.21 38.03 -1.07
C PRO A 149 11.39 37.08 -0.17
N PRO A 150 11.34 37.32 1.15
CA PRO A 150 10.34 36.71 2.01
C PRO A 150 8.94 37.14 1.58
N VAL A 151 8.00 36.20 1.54
CA VAL A 151 6.62 36.43 1.14
C VAL A 151 5.67 36.01 2.26
N VAL A 152 4.76 36.90 2.64
CA VAL A 152 3.52 36.53 3.34
C VAL A 152 2.52 36.08 2.28
N TRP A 153 2.36 34.77 2.15
CA TRP A 153 1.61 34.14 1.07
C TRP A 153 0.20 33.76 1.56
N ILE A 154 -0.79 34.60 1.24
CA ILE A 154 -2.15 34.50 1.75
C ILE A 154 -3.00 33.68 0.78
N GLY A 155 -3.53 32.55 1.25
CA GLY A 155 -4.51 31.76 0.51
C GLY A 155 -5.92 32.21 0.82
N CYS A 156 -6.77 32.41 -0.20
CA CYS A 156 -8.19 32.71 -0.03
C CYS A 156 -9.04 31.81 -0.92
N LYS A 157 -10.24 31.43 -0.48
CA LYS A 157 -11.17 30.67 -1.32
C LYS A 157 -11.40 31.42 -2.67
N PRO A 158 -11.41 30.74 -3.83
CA PRO A 158 -11.75 31.37 -5.10
C PRO A 158 -13.03 32.19 -5.01
N GLU A 159 -13.07 33.33 -5.71
CA GLU A 159 -14.18 34.29 -5.73
C GLU A 159 -14.55 34.94 -4.36
N SER A 160 -13.86 34.63 -3.26
CA SER A 160 -14.23 35.15 -1.93
C SER A 160 -13.68 36.55 -1.60
N THR A 161 -12.77 37.07 -2.42
CA THR A 161 -12.23 38.43 -2.29
C THR A 161 -11.70 38.92 -3.65
N THR A 162 -11.42 40.21 -3.77
CA THR A 162 -11.00 40.84 -5.04
C THR A 162 -9.55 41.32 -4.96
N ALA A 163 -8.90 41.51 -6.12
CA ALA A 163 -7.56 42.11 -6.19
C ALA A 163 -7.50 43.51 -5.53
N ALA A 164 -8.56 44.31 -5.64
CA ALA A 164 -8.64 45.62 -4.98
C ALA A 164 -8.73 45.50 -3.45
N THR A 165 -9.52 44.54 -2.92
CA THR A 165 -9.59 44.26 -1.48
C THR A 165 -8.25 43.72 -0.96
N ALA A 166 -7.63 42.79 -1.69
CA ALA A 166 -6.31 42.26 -1.37
C ALA A 166 -5.23 43.37 -1.36
N HIS A 167 -5.29 44.31 -2.31
CA HIS A 167 -4.42 45.48 -2.36
C HIS A 167 -4.55 46.35 -1.10
N THR A 168 -5.77 46.80 -0.76
CA THR A 168 -6.01 47.64 0.44
C THR A 168 -5.49 46.97 1.71
N ILE A 169 -5.81 45.70 1.92
CA ILE A 169 -5.38 44.94 3.10
C ILE A 169 -3.86 44.76 3.12
N SER A 170 -3.23 44.55 1.95
CA SER A 170 -1.77 44.41 1.87
C SER A 170 -1.04 45.67 2.28
N LEU A 171 -1.59 46.87 2.04
CA LEU A 171 -1.00 48.12 2.53
C LEU A 171 -0.94 48.16 4.06
N GLU A 172 -1.98 47.70 4.74
CA GLU A 172 -2.04 47.59 6.21
C GLU A 172 -1.06 46.52 6.73
N ILE A 173 -0.97 45.36 6.07
CA ILE A 173 -0.01 44.30 6.39
C ILE A 173 1.44 44.81 6.22
N LEU A 174 1.74 45.52 5.13
CA LEU A 174 3.07 46.10 4.89
C LEU A 174 3.44 47.20 5.88
N ALA A 175 2.47 47.98 6.36
CA ALA A 175 2.69 48.96 7.43
C ALA A 175 3.01 48.25 8.76
N LEU A 176 2.28 47.19 9.08
CA LEU A 176 2.53 46.34 10.24
C LEU A 176 3.92 45.68 10.19
N LEU A 177 4.31 45.10 9.04
CA LEU A 177 5.63 44.50 8.84
C LEU A 177 6.76 45.53 8.99
N ARG A 178 6.62 46.72 8.38
CA ARG A 178 7.57 47.83 8.54
C ARG A 178 7.70 48.33 9.97
N ALA A 179 6.60 48.36 10.74
CA ALA A 179 6.62 48.76 12.15
C ALA A 179 7.25 47.72 13.09
N ASN A 180 7.61 46.53 12.58
CA ASN A 180 8.29 45.47 13.31
C ASN A 180 9.59 45.05 12.58
N ASP A 181 10.30 46.01 11.98
CA ASP A 181 11.62 45.83 11.34
C ASP A 181 11.71 44.79 10.21
N ALA A 182 10.62 44.55 9.47
CA ALA A 182 10.58 43.71 8.26
C ALA A 182 10.14 44.47 6.99
N PRO A 183 10.92 45.46 6.51
CA PRO A 183 10.60 46.23 5.31
C PRO A 183 10.82 45.48 3.98
N ASP A 184 11.54 44.36 4.00
CA ASP A 184 11.95 43.55 2.85
C ASP A 184 10.92 42.50 2.40
N VAL A 185 9.78 42.42 3.09
CA VAL A 185 8.77 41.38 2.93
C VAL A 185 7.68 41.78 1.91
N VAL A 186 7.38 40.88 0.98
CA VAL A 186 6.31 41.03 -0.01
C VAL A 186 5.03 40.35 0.50
N VAL A 187 3.86 40.86 0.12
CA VAL A 187 2.56 40.22 0.38
C VAL A 187 2.00 39.72 -0.95
N GLU A 188 1.75 38.43 -1.07
CA GLU A 188 1.14 37.79 -2.24
C GLU A 188 -0.13 37.06 -1.86
N TRP A 189 -1.14 37.12 -2.73
CA TRP A 189 -2.45 36.51 -2.54
C TRP A 189 -2.73 35.49 -3.63
N ARG A 190 -3.20 34.32 -3.24
CA ARG A 190 -3.57 33.22 -4.15
C ARG A 190 -5.00 32.76 -3.93
N GLU A 191 -5.62 32.25 -4.99
CA GLU A 191 -6.87 31.50 -4.88
C GLU A 191 -6.57 30.05 -4.50
N SER A 192 -7.06 29.61 -3.34
CA SER A 192 -6.87 28.27 -2.79
C SER A 192 -7.94 27.95 -1.74
N ALA A 193 -8.48 26.73 -1.77
CA ALA A 193 -9.40 26.25 -0.74
C ALA A 193 -8.68 25.29 0.22
N PHE A 194 -8.87 25.49 1.54
CA PHE A 194 -8.49 24.48 2.53
C PHE A 194 -9.40 23.25 2.39
N GLN A 195 -8.80 22.08 2.18
CA GLN A 195 -9.49 20.80 2.18
C GLN A 195 -9.10 19.99 3.41
N GLN A 196 -10.09 19.62 4.23
CA GLN A 196 -9.88 18.63 5.28
C GLN A 196 -9.75 17.24 4.63
N LEU A 197 -8.57 16.62 4.75
CA LEU A 197 -8.25 15.32 4.12
C LEU A 197 -8.90 14.10 4.83
N ALA A 198 -10.01 14.30 5.54
CA ALA A 198 -10.72 13.25 6.25
C ALA A 198 -11.75 12.57 5.33
N GLY A 199 -11.40 11.40 4.80
CA GLY A 199 -12.35 10.53 4.09
C GLY A 199 -13.18 9.65 5.03
N PRO A 200 -14.32 9.09 4.57
CA PRO A 200 -15.05 8.09 5.33
C PRO A 200 -14.21 6.82 5.49
N ALA A 201 -14.12 6.28 6.71
CA ALA A 201 -13.40 5.03 6.99
C ALA A 201 -14.06 3.86 6.23
N PRO A 202 -13.40 3.27 5.21
CA PRO A 202 -13.89 2.07 4.57
C PRO A 202 -13.55 0.85 5.48
N PRO A 203 -14.16 -0.33 5.26
CA PRO A 203 -13.77 -1.53 5.99
C PRO A 203 -12.29 -1.81 5.73
N MET A 204 -11.48 -1.86 6.80
CA MET A 204 -10.02 -2.02 6.69
C MET A 204 -9.64 -3.34 6.01
N LEU A 205 -10.37 -4.41 6.30
CA LEU A 205 -10.26 -5.67 5.58
C LEU A 205 -11.25 -5.66 4.41
N LEU A 206 -10.71 -5.71 3.19
CA LEU A 206 -11.45 -5.75 1.94
C LEU A 206 -11.95 -7.17 1.64
N SER A 207 -12.94 -7.27 0.76
CA SER A 207 -13.33 -8.55 0.17
C SER A 207 -12.31 -8.96 -0.90
N THR A 208 -12.15 -10.28 -1.08
CA THR A 208 -11.59 -10.84 -2.31
C THR A 208 -12.41 -10.37 -3.53
N THR A 209 -11.78 -10.38 -4.69
CA THR A 209 -12.44 -10.19 -5.99
C THR A 209 -12.39 -11.49 -6.81
N ASP A 210 -12.96 -11.48 -8.00
CA ASP A 210 -12.77 -12.55 -8.97
C ASP A 210 -11.29 -12.63 -9.43
N SER A 211 -10.87 -13.75 -10.02
CA SER A 211 -9.54 -13.89 -10.65
C SER A 211 -9.32 -12.97 -11.85
N ASN A 212 -10.39 -12.64 -12.57
CA ASN A 212 -10.35 -11.79 -13.75
C ASN A 212 -10.22 -10.29 -13.39
N GLU A 213 -10.51 -9.92 -12.13
CA GLU A 213 -10.42 -8.55 -11.65
C GLU A 213 -8.95 -8.09 -11.57
N PRO A 214 -8.54 -7.01 -12.27
CA PRO A 214 -7.15 -6.56 -12.35
C PRO A 214 -6.47 -6.38 -10.98
N THR A 215 -7.28 -5.99 -10.00
CA THR A 215 -6.85 -5.68 -8.62
C THR A 215 -6.72 -6.91 -7.71
N HIS A 216 -7.05 -8.13 -8.18
CA HIS A 216 -7.05 -9.34 -7.35
C HIS A 216 -5.73 -9.57 -6.59
N HIS A 217 -4.64 -9.76 -7.33
CA HIS A 217 -3.33 -10.14 -6.79
C HIS A 217 -2.79 -9.10 -5.79
N VAL A 218 -3.01 -7.81 -6.03
CA VAL A 218 -2.58 -6.72 -5.14
C VAL A 218 -3.50 -6.50 -3.93
N ARG A 219 -4.70 -7.09 -3.90
CA ARG A 219 -5.61 -7.01 -2.74
C ARG A 219 -5.25 -7.96 -1.60
N ARG A 220 -4.50 -9.04 -1.86
CA ARG A 220 -4.27 -10.15 -0.90
C ARG A 220 -3.89 -9.68 0.52
N PHE A 221 -2.94 -8.74 0.61
CA PHE A 221 -2.45 -8.17 1.87
C PHE A 221 -3.47 -7.27 2.61
N LEU A 222 -4.62 -6.98 1.99
CA LEU A 222 -5.72 -6.17 2.51
C LEU A 222 -6.98 -6.99 2.84
N THR A 223 -6.95 -8.33 2.77
CA THR A 223 -8.14 -9.17 3.00
C THR A 223 -8.22 -9.74 4.43
N SER A 224 -9.34 -10.39 4.75
CA SER A 224 -9.60 -11.14 5.98
C SER A 224 -9.22 -12.62 5.91
N LEU A 225 -8.67 -13.09 4.79
CA LEU A 225 -8.21 -14.46 4.60
C LEU A 225 -6.89 -14.70 5.36
N HIS A 226 -6.36 -15.92 5.40
CA HIS A 226 -5.01 -16.14 5.94
C HIS A 226 -3.96 -15.30 5.15
N GLY A 227 -2.79 -15.08 5.75
CA GLY A 227 -1.82 -14.09 5.24
C GLY A 227 -2.01 -12.66 5.76
N VAL A 228 -3.09 -12.35 6.51
CA VAL A 228 -3.34 -11.05 7.17
C VAL A 228 -2.07 -10.53 7.89
N PRO A 229 -1.47 -9.41 7.44
CA PRO A 229 -0.32 -8.82 8.11
C PRO A 229 -0.71 -8.17 9.45
N VAL A 230 -0.08 -8.61 10.54
CA VAL A 230 -0.29 -8.08 11.89
C VAL A 230 0.96 -7.32 12.34
N ALA A 231 0.78 -6.20 13.02
CA ALA A 231 1.90 -5.41 13.55
C ALA A 231 1.62 -4.87 14.96
N SER A 232 2.69 -4.80 15.75
CA SER A 232 2.73 -4.04 17.01
C SER A 232 2.76 -2.54 16.72
N ALA A 233 2.48 -1.72 17.74
CA ALA A 233 2.61 -0.27 17.62
C ALA A 233 4.05 0.22 17.38
N HIS A 234 5.06 -0.65 17.55
CA HIS A 234 6.48 -0.32 17.55
C HIS A 234 7.28 -0.97 16.42
N SER A 235 6.60 -1.39 15.35
CA SER A 235 7.15 -1.85 14.05
C SER A 235 7.55 -3.33 13.92
N THR A 236 7.39 -4.15 14.96
CA THR A 236 7.38 -5.61 14.78
C THR A 236 6.23 -5.99 13.83
N SER A 237 6.49 -6.93 12.92
CA SER A 237 5.54 -7.36 11.91
C SER A 237 5.52 -8.88 11.84
N GLY A 238 4.33 -9.43 11.74
CA GLY A 238 4.04 -10.85 11.62
C GLY A 238 2.81 -11.10 10.76
N THR A 239 2.28 -12.30 10.88
CA THR A 239 1.09 -12.76 10.18
C THR A 239 0.08 -13.30 11.20
N LEU A 240 -1.21 -13.17 10.90
CA LEU A 240 -2.27 -13.83 11.64
C LEU A 240 -2.14 -15.36 11.49
N THR A 241 -2.26 -16.07 12.61
CA THR A 241 -2.46 -17.52 12.64
C THR A 241 -3.88 -17.83 12.21
N LEU A 242 -4.86 -17.55 13.08
CA LEU A 242 -6.25 -17.91 12.84
C LEU A 242 -7.21 -16.95 13.53
N TRP A 243 -8.45 -16.98 13.06
CA TRP A 243 -9.60 -16.38 13.71
C TRP A 243 -10.28 -17.41 14.63
N PHE A 244 -10.83 -16.97 15.76
CA PHE A 244 -11.77 -17.77 16.53
C PHE A 244 -12.90 -16.91 17.10
N ARG A 245 -13.97 -17.57 17.54
CA ARG A 245 -15.07 -16.92 18.28
C ARG A 245 -15.12 -17.39 19.70
N GLU A 246 -15.40 -16.47 20.59
CA GLU A 246 -15.79 -16.79 21.95
C GLU A 246 -17.32 -16.86 21.99
N ASN A 247 -17.87 -18.07 21.87
CA ASN A 247 -19.33 -18.25 21.82
C ASN A 247 -20.00 -17.84 23.15
N ARG A 248 -19.28 -17.95 24.27
CA ARG A 248 -19.66 -17.46 25.60
C ARG A 248 -18.43 -16.93 26.34
N ASP A 249 -18.62 -15.94 27.20
CA ASP A 249 -17.56 -15.44 28.07
C ASP A 249 -17.27 -16.42 29.23
N ARG A 250 -16.30 -16.05 30.09
CA ARG A 250 -15.95 -16.80 31.30
C ARG A 250 -17.11 -16.95 32.31
N LEU A 251 -18.14 -16.11 32.23
CA LEU A 251 -19.35 -16.16 33.07
C LEU A 251 -20.47 -16.97 32.40
N GLY A 252 -20.22 -17.54 31.22
CA GLY A 252 -21.17 -18.32 30.44
C GLY A 252 -22.17 -17.49 29.63
N GLN A 253 -22.01 -16.16 29.57
CA GLN A 253 -22.90 -15.27 28.83
C GLN A 253 -22.57 -15.29 27.34
N PRO A 254 -23.57 -15.34 26.42
CA PRO A 254 -23.31 -15.31 24.98
C PRO A 254 -22.55 -14.05 24.56
N THR A 255 -21.52 -14.20 23.72
CA THR A 255 -20.77 -13.05 23.19
C THR A 255 -20.86 -12.97 21.66
N LYS A 256 -20.50 -11.79 21.14
CA LYS A 256 -20.29 -11.55 19.70
C LYS A 256 -18.81 -11.28 19.39
N ASN A 257 -17.91 -11.74 20.26
CA ASN A 257 -16.48 -11.49 20.18
C ASN A 257 -15.85 -12.40 19.13
N VAL A 258 -15.09 -11.79 18.23
CA VAL A 258 -14.19 -12.48 17.29
C VAL A 258 -12.77 -12.07 17.66
N PHE A 259 -11.87 -13.04 17.73
CA PHE A 259 -10.48 -12.85 18.10
C PHE A 259 -9.58 -13.28 16.93
N GLY A 260 -8.47 -12.58 16.75
CA GLY A 260 -7.35 -13.00 15.91
C GLY A 260 -6.20 -13.49 16.78
N VAL A 261 -5.52 -14.55 16.33
CA VAL A 261 -4.34 -15.12 16.99
C VAL A 261 -3.09 -14.82 16.18
N THR A 262 -1.98 -14.52 16.86
CA THR A 262 -0.62 -14.46 16.29
C THR A 262 0.40 -14.87 17.37
N ASN A 263 1.70 -14.77 17.10
CA ASN A 263 2.74 -15.04 18.10
C ASN A 263 2.79 -13.92 19.14
N CYS A 264 3.19 -14.22 20.38
CA CYS A 264 3.45 -13.17 21.37
C CYS A 264 4.63 -12.29 20.93
N HIS A 265 5.72 -12.85 20.41
CA HIS A 265 6.86 -12.04 19.95
C HIS A 265 6.54 -11.05 18.81
N VAL A 266 5.45 -11.24 18.06
CA VAL A 266 4.97 -10.28 17.03
C VAL A 266 4.37 -9.02 17.65
N ILE A 267 3.98 -9.07 18.93
CA ILE A 267 3.43 -7.95 19.69
C ILE A 267 4.24 -7.59 20.95
N GLN A 268 5.29 -8.37 21.27
CA GLN A 268 6.05 -8.28 22.52
C GLN A 268 6.82 -6.96 22.68
N ASP A 269 7.16 -6.26 21.59
CA ASP A 269 7.74 -4.91 21.68
C ASP A 269 6.79 -3.89 22.35
N SER A 270 5.50 -4.22 22.50
CA SER A 270 4.51 -3.46 23.26
C SER A 270 4.27 -4.00 24.69
N LEU A 271 5.03 -4.99 25.16
CA LEU A 271 4.80 -5.73 26.41
C LEU A 271 6.03 -5.80 27.34
N PRO A 272 5.84 -5.96 28.67
CA PRO A 272 6.94 -6.27 29.58
C PRO A 272 7.55 -7.65 29.28
N ILE A 273 8.88 -7.72 29.21
CA ILE A 273 9.68 -8.86 28.69
C ILE A 273 9.29 -10.23 29.26
N ALA A 274 8.84 -10.30 30.52
CA ALA A 274 8.56 -11.56 31.24
C ALA A 274 7.13 -11.66 31.83
N GLY A 275 6.21 -10.78 31.42
CA GLY A 275 4.85 -10.73 31.98
C GLY A 275 3.78 -11.33 31.07
N THR A 276 2.84 -12.10 31.62
CA THR A 276 1.56 -12.37 30.95
C THR A 276 0.80 -11.06 30.78
N TYR A 277 0.28 -10.78 29.59
CA TYR A 277 -0.69 -9.70 29.41
C TYR A 277 -2.10 -10.25 29.46
N ASP A 278 -2.96 -9.63 30.27
CA ASP A 278 -4.40 -9.89 30.30
C ASP A 278 -5.14 -8.54 30.40
N GLN A 279 -6.00 -8.25 29.44
CA GLN A 279 -6.74 -6.99 29.37
C GLN A 279 -7.68 -6.78 30.56
N HIS A 280 -8.08 -7.83 31.29
CA HIS A 280 -8.84 -7.67 32.53
C HIS A 280 -7.97 -7.28 33.74
N ALA A 281 -6.65 -7.49 33.66
CA ALA A 281 -5.69 -7.13 34.71
C ALA A 281 -4.95 -5.81 34.42
N CYS A 282 -5.05 -5.28 33.20
CA CYS A 282 -4.34 -4.06 32.77
C CYS A 282 -5.32 -2.95 32.34
N ASN A 283 -5.14 -1.73 32.84
CA ASN A 283 -5.97 -0.58 32.46
C ASN A 283 -5.62 0.01 31.09
N SER A 284 -4.49 -0.39 30.49
CA SER A 284 -4.01 0.13 29.19
C SER A 284 -4.39 -0.81 28.05
N ARG A 285 -5.23 -0.34 27.11
CA ARG A 285 -5.52 -1.06 25.86
C ARG A 285 -4.34 -0.93 24.90
N ILE A 286 -3.82 -2.07 24.43
CA ILE A 286 -2.75 -2.09 23.43
C ILE A 286 -3.38 -2.32 22.05
N PRO A 287 -3.35 -1.34 21.12
CA PRO A 287 -3.91 -1.52 19.79
C PRO A 287 -3.05 -2.49 18.97
N VAL A 288 -3.71 -3.43 18.29
CA VAL A 288 -3.07 -4.31 17.30
C VAL A 288 -3.38 -3.79 15.91
N HIS A 289 -2.34 -3.56 15.12
CA HIS A 289 -2.46 -2.91 13.83
C HIS A 289 -2.42 -3.90 12.67
N PHE A 290 -3.12 -3.52 11.61
CA PHE A 290 -3.09 -4.17 10.31
C PHE A 290 -1.98 -3.56 9.44
N CYS A 291 -1.09 -4.40 8.93
CA CYS A 291 0.10 -4.00 8.19
C CYS A 291 1.04 -3.03 8.93
N SER A 292 2.28 -3.47 9.19
CA SER A 292 3.38 -2.57 9.50
C SER A 292 3.55 -1.53 8.39
N GLN A 293 4.17 -0.38 8.70
CA GLN A 293 4.39 0.67 7.70
C GLN A 293 5.17 0.17 6.48
N SER A 294 6.19 -0.67 6.71
CA SER A 294 6.96 -1.33 5.67
C SER A 294 6.14 -2.28 4.80
N ARG A 295 5.26 -3.11 5.40
CA ARG A 295 4.41 -4.04 4.63
C ARG A 295 3.34 -3.31 3.83
N PHE A 296 2.76 -2.24 4.38
CA PHE A 296 1.79 -1.40 3.68
C PHE A 296 2.44 -0.69 2.48
N GLN A 297 3.62 -0.09 2.68
CA GLN A 297 4.37 0.54 1.60
C GLN A 297 4.80 -0.46 0.52
N ARG A 298 5.21 -1.68 0.89
CA ARG A 298 5.46 -2.76 -0.09
C ARG A 298 4.21 -3.04 -0.92
N GLY A 299 3.03 -3.13 -0.29
CA GLY A 299 1.76 -3.31 -1.01
C GLY A 299 1.43 -2.17 -1.98
N LEU A 300 1.67 -0.91 -1.59
CA LEU A 300 1.57 0.23 -2.51
C LEU A 300 2.54 0.13 -3.69
N ASN A 301 3.78 -0.30 -3.45
CA ASN A 301 4.80 -0.50 -4.49
C ASN A 301 4.45 -1.65 -5.44
N GLU A 302 3.82 -2.72 -4.95
CA GLU A 302 3.30 -3.82 -5.78
C GLU A 302 2.17 -3.31 -6.70
N ILE A 303 1.30 -2.42 -6.23
CA ILE A 303 0.24 -1.80 -7.04
C ILE A 303 0.84 -0.89 -8.13
N THR A 304 1.78 0.01 -7.79
CA THR A 304 2.41 0.88 -8.80
C THR A 304 3.20 0.07 -9.82
N THR A 305 3.82 -1.04 -9.42
CA THR A 305 4.47 -1.98 -10.34
C THR A 305 3.45 -2.68 -11.25
N ALA A 306 2.29 -3.09 -10.73
CA ALA A 306 1.22 -3.68 -11.54
C ALA A 306 0.66 -2.68 -12.57
N ILE A 307 0.46 -1.41 -12.19
CA ILE A 307 0.06 -0.33 -13.10
C ILE A 307 1.11 -0.13 -14.19
N ALA A 308 2.39 -0.06 -13.82
CA ALA A 308 3.50 0.11 -14.74
C ALA A 308 3.58 -1.04 -15.77
N ASN A 309 3.43 -2.28 -15.31
CA ASN A 309 3.37 -3.45 -16.19
C ASN A 309 2.19 -3.37 -17.19
N ARG A 310 0.98 -3.01 -16.72
CA ARG A 310 -0.19 -2.85 -17.61
C ARG A 310 -0.01 -1.70 -18.62
N ALA A 311 0.56 -0.58 -18.20
CA ALA A 311 0.91 0.52 -19.08
C ALA A 311 1.99 0.14 -20.12
N SER A 312 2.97 -0.68 -19.74
CA SER A 312 3.98 -1.21 -20.67
C SER A 312 3.36 -2.16 -21.70
N ASN A 313 2.45 -3.04 -21.27
CA ASN A 313 1.72 -3.93 -22.17
C ASN A 313 0.87 -3.13 -23.17
N ALA A 314 0.11 -2.14 -22.70
CA ALA A 314 -0.64 -1.24 -23.58
C ALA A 314 0.27 -0.58 -24.62
N GLN A 315 1.43 -0.06 -24.21
CA GLN A 315 2.40 0.53 -25.14
C GLN A 315 2.91 -0.47 -26.18
N GLN A 316 3.26 -1.70 -25.78
CA GLN A 316 3.75 -2.74 -26.68
C GLN A 316 2.66 -3.18 -27.68
N THR A 317 1.41 -3.27 -27.24
CA THR A 317 0.27 -3.59 -28.10
C THR A 317 -0.03 -2.47 -29.10
N THR A 318 0.04 -1.20 -28.69
CA THR A 318 -0.08 -0.05 -29.61
C THR A 318 1.02 -0.05 -30.68
N LEU A 319 2.28 -0.32 -30.30
CA LEU A 319 3.38 -0.48 -31.25
C LEU A 319 3.13 -1.63 -32.24
N SER A 320 2.60 -2.75 -31.76
CA SER A 320 2.26 -3.92 -32.58
C SER A 320 1.13 -3.62 -33.57
N LEU A 321 0.08 -2.91 -33.15
CA LEU A 321 -0.99 -2.43 -34.03
C LEU A 321 -0.46 -1.45 -35.09
N SER A 322 0.41 -0.50 -34.72
CA SER A 322 1.02 0.41 -35.69
C SER A 322 1.93 -0.30 -36.70
N ALA A 323 2.61 -1.38 -36.30
CA ALA A 323 3.41 -2.20 -37.20
C ALA A 323 2.52 -3.01 -38.17
N LEU A 324 1.44 -3.60 -37.68
CA LEU A 324 0.46 -4.33 -38.50
C LEU A 324 -0.23 -3.41 -39.53
N ASN A 325 -0.57 -2.17 -39.14
CA ASN A 325 -1.18 -1.21 -40.06
C ASN A 325 -0.22 -0.80 -41.18
N ARG A 326 1.05 -0.47 -40.88
CA ARG A 326 2.05 -0.16 -41.91
C ARG A 326 2.30 -1.35 -42.84
N ALA A 327 2.43 -2.55 -42.29
CA ALA A 327 2.56 -3.78 -43.08
C ALA A 327 1.33 -4.09 -43.95
N HIS A 328 0.16 -3.49 -43.67
CA HIS A 328 -1.02 -3.56 -44.53
C HIS A 328 -0.98 -2.52 -45.66
N GLU A 329 -0.46 -1.31 -45.38
CA GLU A 329 -0.27 -0.22 -46.36
C GLU A 329 0.82 -0.55 -47.40
N ASP A 330 1.85 -1.31 -47.02
CA ASP A 330 2.99 -1.68 -47.87
C ASP A 330 2.79 -2.94 -48.76
N MET A 331 1.65 -3.64 -48.68
CA MET A 331 1.45 -4.89 -49.47
C MET A 331 1.11 -4.63 -50.94
N THR A 332 1.54 -5.55 -51.81
CA THR A 332 1.11 -5.62 -53.22
C THR A 332 0.08 -6.72 -53.45
N GLU A 333 -0.65 -6.67 -54.57
CA GLU A 333 -1.72 -7.63 -54.94
C GLU A 333 -1.27 -9.10 -55.07
N GLN A 334 0.02 -9.41 -54.90
CA GLN A 334 0.57 -10.77 -55.02
C GLN A 334 0.83 -11.47 -53.66
N ASP A 335 0.66 -10.78 -52.53
CA ASP A 335 0.91 -11.30 -51.16
C ASP A 335 -0.38 -11.79 -50.43
N GLU A 336 -1.42 -12.18 -51.17
CA GLU A 336 -2.75 -12.49 -50.62
C GLU A 336 -2.86 -13.81 -49.82
N ASP A 337 -1.82 -14.65 -49.80
CA ASP A 337 -1.89 -16.02 -49.25
C ASP A 337 -1.92 -16.11 -47.70
N VAL A 338 -1.67 -14.98 -47.00
CA VAL A 338 -2.08 -14.85 -45.59
C VAL A 338 -3.51 -14.34 -45.57
N THR A 339 -4.46 -15.25 -45.33
CA THR A 339 -5.89 -14.97 -45.40
C THR A 339 -6.25 -13.69 -44.64
N LYS A 340 -7.04 -12.83 -45.29
CA LYS A 340 -7.51 -11.56 -44.72
C LYS A 340 -8.16 -11.76 -43.35
N GLU A 341 -8.86 -12.87 -43.17
CA GLU A 341 -9.52 -13.28 -41.94
C GLU A 341 -8.54 -13.48 -40.77
N ASP A 342 -7.35 -14.03 -41.01
CA ASP A 342 -6.34 -14.23 -39.96
C ASP A 342 -5.66 -12.90 -39.56
N LYS A 343 -5.46 -11.99 -40.50
CA LYS A 343 -5.01 -10.61 -40.22
C LYS A 343 -6.04 -9.87 -39.36
N GLU A 344 -7.32 -9.93 -39.73
CA GLU A 344 -8.41 -9.33 -38.94
C GLU A 344 -8.54 -9.94 -37.53
N LYS A 345 -8.37 -11.27 -37.40
CA LYS A 345 -8.32 -11.95 -36.08
C LYS A 345 -7.14 -11.46 -35.23
N VAL A 346 -5.95 -11.27 -35.81
CA VAL A 346 -4.75 -10.78 -35.09
C VAL A 346 -4.91 -9.32 -34.66
N VAL A 347 -5.39 -8.44 -35.54
CA VAL A 347 -5.69 -7.04 -35.19
C VAL A 347 -6.77 -6.98 -34.11
N GLY A 348 -7.83 -7.78 -34.22
CA GLY A 348 -8.90 -7.86 -33.22
C GLY A 348 -8.42 -8.39 -31.85
N ARG A 349 -7.49 -9.34 -31.81
CA ARG A 349 -6.84 -9.80 -30.57
C ARG A 349 -6.00 -8.70 -29.94
N ASN A 350 -5.19 -7.99 -30.72
CA ASN A 350 -4.38 -6.88 -30.22
C ASN A 350 -5.26 -5.72 -29.71
N ARG A 351 -6.34 -5.36 -30.42
CA ARG A 351 -7.25 -4.30 -29.96
C ARG A 351 -7.88 -4.63 -28.60
N ARG A 352 -8.38 -5.85 -28.40
CA ARG A 352 -8.88 -6.31 -27.09
C ARG A 352 -7.79 -6.25 -26.02
N ALA A 353 -6.61 -6.82 -26.29
CA ALA A 353 -5.51 -6.79 -25.33
C ALA A 353 -5.03 -5.36 -24.96
N LEU A 354 -5.21 -4.38 -25.83
CA LEU A 354 -4.98 -2.96 -25.53
C LEU A 354 -6.09 -2.39 -24.63
N GLU A 355 -7.36 -2.64 -24.98
CA GLU A 355 -8.52 -2.24 -24.18
C GLU A 355 -8.45 -2.82 -22.75
N ASP A 356 -8.22 -4.14 -22.63
CA ASP A 356 -8.03 -4.86 -21.36
C ASP A 356 -6.87 -4.28 -20.52
N ALA A 357 -5.75 -3.93 -21.16
CA ALA A 357 -4.58 -3.37 -20.47
C ALA A 357 -4.81 -1.94 -19.97
N LEU A 358 -5.56 -1.13 -20.72
CA LEU A 358 -5.94 0.23 -20.35
C LEU A 358 -6.96 0.24 -19.22
N GLU A 359 -7.97 -0.63 -19.26
CA GLU A 359 -8.95 -0.82 -18.20
C GLU A 359 -8.27 -1.30 -16.91
N ALA A 360 -7.45 -2.36 -17.01
CA ALA A 360 -6.68 -2.87 -15.87
C ALA A 360 -5.77 -1.82 -15.20
N ALA A 361 -5.15 -0.94 -15.97
CA ALA A 361 -4.34 0.15 -15.43
C ALA A 361 -5.19 1.17 -14.64
N ARG A 362 -6.38 1.52 -15.13
CA ARG A 362 -7.32 2.44 -14.46
C ARG A 362 -7.89 1.85 -13.18
N ASP A 363 -8.24 0.57 -13.17
CA ASP A 363 -8.76 -0.10 -11.98
C ASP A 363 -7.72 -0.19 -10.87
N LEU A 364 -6.47 -0.51 -11.23
CA LEU A 364 -5.34 -0.51 -10.30
C LEU A 364 -5.04 0.90 -9.77
N GLU A 365 -5.15 1.95 -10.58
CA GLU A 365 -5.00 3.34 -10.13
C GLU A 365 -6.15 3.79 -9.21
N CYS A 366 -7.40 3.48 -9.57
CA CYS A 366 -8.57 3.72 -8.73
C CYS A 366 -8.41 3.03 -7.36
N PHE A 367 -7.93 1.79 -7.38
CA PHE A 367 -7.63 1.01 -6.19
C PHE A 367 -6.50 1.63 -5.35
N TYR A 368 -5.39 2.05 -5.98
CA TYR A 368 -4.30 2.77 -5.31
C TYR A 368 -4.83 4.02 -4.59
N ASN A 369 -5.55 4.88 -5.30
CA ASN A 369 -6.10 6.13 -4.77
C ASN A 369 -7.11 5.89 -3.63
N LYS A 370 -7.86 4.79 -3.67
CA LYS A 370 -8.77 4.38 -2.59
C LYS A 370 -8.04 3.99 -1.30
N ILE A 371 -6.86 3.35 -1.38
CA ILE A 371 -6.16 2.81 -0.20
C ILE A 371 -4.99 3.67 0.28
N VAL A 372 -4.41 4.55 -0.54
CA VAL A 372 -3.23 5.34 -0.17
C VAL A 372 -3.46 6.22 1.06
N GLY A 373 -4.71 6.65 1.31
CA GLY A 373 -5.11 7.35 2.54
C GLY A 373 -4.94 6.54 3.83
N TRP A 374 -4.85 5.20 3.74
CA TRP A 374 -4.55 4.32 4.88
C TRP A 374 -3.05 4.24 5.21
N SER A 375 -2.19 4.97 4.49
CA SER A 375 -0.74 5.01 4.77
C SER A 375 -0.41 5.49 6.18
N ASP A 376 -1.28 6.28 6.81
CA ASP A 376 -1.14 6.62 8.23
C ASP A 376 -1.57 5.43 9.11
N PHE A 377 -0.63 4.99 9.95
CA PHE A 377 -0.73 3.83 10.83
C PHE A 377 -1.94 3.89 11.79
N LYS A 378 -2.40 5.09 12.18
CA LYS A 378 -3.56 5.27 13.07
C LYS A 378 -4.89 4.82 12.46
N PHE A 379 -4.99 4.81 11.13
CA PHE A 379 -6.18 4.33 10.41
C PHE A 379 -6.19 2.81 10.21
N ARG A 380 -5.16 2.10 10.69
CA ARG A 380 -4.99 0.66 10.52
C ARG A 380 -5.11 -0.12 11.83
N ILE A 381 -5.95 0.27 12.79
CA ILE A 381 -6.14 -0.51 14.03
C ILE A 381 -7.16 -1.64 13.80
N LEU A 382 -6.66 -2.88 13.74
CA LEU A 382 -7.45 -4.09 13.50
C LEU A 382 -8.26 -4.51 14.73
N GLY A 383 -7.66 -4.34 15.91
CA GLY A 383 -8.19 -4.83 17.17
C GLY A 383 -7.48 -4.22 18.37
N ASP A 384 -7.87 -4.69 19.54
CA ASP A 384 -7.25 -4.38 20.82
C ASP A 384 -6.77 -5.69 21.45
N LEU A 385 -5.56 -5.72 21.98
CA LEU A 385 -4.98 -6.93 22.58
C LEU A 385 -5.83 -7.39 23.78
N GLU A 386 -6.18 -8.67 23.84
CA GLU A 386 -6.95 -9.25 24.94
C GLU A 386 -6.03 -10.05 25.88
N TYR A 387 -5.15 -10.86 25.28
CA TYR A 387 -4.26 -11.77 26.01
C TYR A 387 -2.95 -11.98 25.25
N ALA A 388 -1.83 -12.05 25.98
CA ALA A 388 -0.56 -12.52 25.43
C ALA A 388 0.12 -13.43 26.45
N ALA A 389 0.46 -14.65 26.03
CA ALA A 389 1.17 -15.60 26.87
C ALA A 389 2.64 -15.18 27.04
N PRO A 390 3.25 -15.39 28.22
CA PRO A 390 4.69 -15.19 28.39
C PRO A 390 5.44 -16.27 27.59
N ILE A 391 6.53 -15.88 26.94
CA ILE A 391 7.32 -16.81 26.12
C ILE A 391 8.05 -17.80 27.05
N THR A 392 7.56 -19.02 27.10
CA THR A 392 7.96 -20.06 28.06
C THR A 392 7.91 -21.45 27.42
N ILE A 393 8.47 -22.47 28.07
CA ILE A 393 8.36 -23.85 27.64
C ILE A 393 7.30 -24.56 28.49
N ASP A 394 6.37 -25.27 27.84
CA ASP A 394 5.38 -26.09 28.54
C ASP A 394 6.05 -27.31 29.18
N ALA A 395 5.87 -27.47 30.49
CA ALA A 395 6.59 -28.49 31.26
C ALA A 395 6.23 -29.93 30.87
N ALA A 396 5.02 -30.18 30.36
CA ALA A 396 4.53 -31.51 30.04
C ALA A 396 4.88 -31.95 28.61
N THR A 397 4.79 -31.02 27.66
CA THR A 397 4.96 -31.30 26.22
C THR A 397 6.31 -30.84 25.65
N GLN A 398 7.03 -29.96 26.37
CA GLN A 398 8.24 -29.26 25.92
C GLN A 398 8.04 -28.38 24.67
N HIS A 399 6.80 -28.09 24.28
CA HIS A 399 6.51 -27.09 23.24
C HIS A 399 6.65 -25.67 23.78
N THR A 400 7.13 -24.74 22.95
CA THR A 400 7.22 -23.34 23.36
C THR A 400 5.84 -22.67 23.31
N ILE A 401 5.42 -22.06 24.42
CA ILE A 401 4.24 -21.19 24.51
C ILE A 401 4.65 -19.78 24.05
N ASP A 402 4.07 -19.29 22.96
CA ASP A 402 4.34 -17.96 22.40
C ASP A 402 3.20 -17.57 21.46
N TRP A 403 2.05 -17.24 22.06
CA TRP A 403 0.86 -16.86 21.32
C TRP A 403 0.15 -15.70 22.00
N ALA A 404 -0.63 -14.97 21.22
CA ALA A 404 -1.45 -13.88 21.69
C ALA A 404 -2.78 -13.83 20.93
N ALA A 405 -3.82 -13.36 21.61
CA ALA A 405 -5.14 -13.13 21.06
C ALA A 405 -5.53 -11.65 21.21
N PHE A 406 -5.99 -11.05 20.12
CA PHE A 406 -6.54 -9.69 20.10
C PHE A 406 -7.99 -9.70 19.66
N LYS A 407 -8.80 -8.87 20.31
CA LYS A 407 -10.22 -8.70 20.01
C LYS A 407 -10.38 -7.86 18.75
N VAL A 408 -10.99 -8.44 17.72
CA VAL A 408 -11.15 -7.79 16.42
C VAL A 408 -12.24 -6.71 16.51
N ARG A 409 -11.96 -5.51 16.04
CA ARG A 409 -12.96 -4.44 15.96
C ARG A 409 -13.97 -4.77 14.85
N SER A 410 -15.25 -4.82 15.18
CA SER A 410 -16.32 -5.14 14.22
C SER A 410 -16.26 -4.27 12.95
N ALA A 411 -15.91 -2.98 13.07
CA ALA A 411 -15.78 -2.09 11.92
C ALA A 411 -14.62 -2.45 10.96
N ALA A 412 -13.57 -3.11 11.46
CA ALA A 412 -12.42 -3.51 10.64
C ALA A 412 -12.72 -4.75 9.77
N ALA A 413 -13.45 -5.73 10.32
CA ALA A 413 -13.58 -7.06 9.71
C ALA A 413 -15.02 -7.54 9.42
N LYS A 414 -16.04 -7.14 10.20
CA LYS A 414 -17.39 -7.80 10.21
C LYS A 414 -18.02 -7.93 8.81
N ARG A 415 -17.86 -6.92 7.96
CA ARG A 415 -18.47 -6.89 6.61
C ARG A 415 -17.94 -7.98 5.68
N ASN A 416 -16.67 -8.36 5.81
CA ASN A 416 -15.95 -9.25 4.89
C ASN A 416 -15.38 -10.48 5.63
N PHE A 417 -15.88 -10.81 6.82
CA PHE A 417 -15.40 -11.95 7.59
C PHE A 417 -16.00 -13.26 7.09
N ALA A 418 -15.14 -14.24 6.78
CA ALA A 418 -15.53 -15.54 6.24
C ALA A 418 -14.99 -16.76 7.03
N GLY A 419 -14.39 -16.51 8.21
CA GLY A 419 -13.70 -17.53 9.01
C GLY A 419 -12.29 -17.83 8.51
N ASN A 420 -11.76 -19.00 8.88
CA ASN A 420 -10.43 -19.47 8.49
C ASN A 420 -10.44 -20.03 7.07
N ILE A 421 -10.10 -19.17 6.11
CA ILE A 421 -10.03 -19.46 4.68
C ILE A 421 -8.70 -18.96 4.15
N ILE A 422 -8.02 -19.80 3.38
CA ILE A 422 -6.77 -19.52 2.66
C ILE A 422 -7.12 -19.03 1.26
N ASP A 423 -6.43 -18.00 0.77
CA ASP A 423 -6.39 -17.68 -0.67
C ASP A 423 -5.27 -18.51 -1.31
N LEU A 424 -5.58 -19.34 -2.30
CA LEU A 424 -4.56 -20.08 -3.06
C LEU A 424 -3.80 -19.17 -4.04
N GLY A 425 -4.17 -17.88 -4.12
CA GLY A 425 -3.37 -16.82 -4.73
C GLY A 425 -3.29 -16.91 -6.24
N SER A 426 -2.16 -16.46 -6.80
CA SER A 426 -1.86 -16.56 -8.24
C SER A 426 -0.36 -16.72 -8.48
N HIS A 427 0.37 -17.28 -7.50
CA HIS A 427 1.81 -17.53 -7.62
C HIS A 427 2.06 -18.77 -8.48
N TYR A 428 1.42 -19.88 -8.10
CA TYR A 428 1.38 -21.11 -8.88
C TYR A 428 0.12 -21.18 -9.74
N THR A 429 0.13 -21.97 -10.82
CA THR A 429 -1.10 -22.35 -11.53
C THR A 429 -1.89 -23.38 -10.71
N PRO A 430 -3.20 -23.59 -10.98
CA PRO A 430 -4.00 -24.62 -10.31
C PRO A 430 -3.39 -26.03 -10.41
N GLU A 431 -2.83 -26.36 -11.57
CA GLU A 431 -2.18 -27.64 -11.87
C GLU A 431 -0.89 -27.75 -11.08
N ALA A 432 0.00 -26.74 -11.19
CA ALA A 432 1.27 -26.71 -10.47
C ALA A 432 1.05 -26.81 -8.95
N LEU A 433 0.11 -26.07 -8.37
CA LEU A 433 -0.18 -26.18 -6.94
C LEU A 433 -0.69 -27.57 -6.55
N THR A 434 -1.53 -28.17 -7.39
CA THR A 434 -2.06 -29.52 -7.15
C THR A 434 -0.93 -30.55 -7.16
N ASP A 435 -0.02 -30.49 -8.14
CA ASP A 435 1.15 -31.37 -8.24
C ASP A 435 2.14 -31.17 -7.07
N LEU A 436 2.32 -29.92 -6.60
CA LEU A 436 3.19 -29.60 -5.46
C LEU A 436 2.64 -30.12 -4.12
N ILE A 437 1.31 -30.14 -3.94
CA ILE A 437 0.65 -30.68 -2.74
C ILE A 437 0.50 -32.21 -2.82
N PHE A 438 0.18 -32.75 -4.00
CA PHE A 438 -0.06 -34.17 -4.26
C PHE A 438 0.80 -34.75 -5.39
N PRO A 439 2.11 -35.00 -5.17
CA PRO A 439 3.03 -35.44 -6.23
C PRO A 439 2.75 -36.82 -6.86
N ASN A 440 1.82 -37.59 -6.29
CA ASN A 440 1.28 -38.83 -6.88
C ASN A 440 -0.18 -38.59 -7.27
N ALA A 441 -0.41 -38.30 -8.55
CA ALA A 441 -1.69 -37.84 -9.07
C ALA A 441 -2.82 -38.90 -9.01
N SER A 442 -3.56 -38.95 -7.90
CA SER A 442 -5.01 -39.22 -7.86
C SER A 442 -5.65 -38.86 -6.51
N GLY A 443 -5.21 -37.77 -5.86
CA GLY A 443 -5.87 -37.27 -4.66
C GLY A 443 -7.26 -36.70 -4.97
N PRO A 444 -8.23 -36.73 -4.04
CA PRO A 444 -9.56 -36.17 -4.25
C PRO A 444 -9.60 -34.63 -4.24
N PHE A 445 -8.46 -33.97 -4.01
CA PHE A 445 -8.37 -32.51 -4.02
C PHE A 445 -8.69 -31.96 -5.40
N THR A 446 -9.82 -31.28 -5.50
CA THR A 446 -10.19 -30.46 -6.65
C THR A 446 -9.85 -29.01 -6.31
N PHE A 447 -8.99 -28.37 -7.12
CA PHE A 447 -8.64 -26.98 -6.92
C PHE A 447 -9.90 -26.09 -6.97
N PRO A 448 -10.21 -25.30 -5.92
CA PRO A 448 -11.44 -24.53 -5.85
C PRO A 448 -11.46 -23.39 -6.88
N HIS A 449 -12.54 -23.27 -7.65
CA HIS A 449 -12.70 -22.24 -8.69
C HIS A 449 -12.49 -20.82 -8.17
N ASP A 450 -12.98 -20.51 -6.97
CA ASP A 450 -12.81 -19.19 -6.34
C ASP A 450 -11.51 -19.06 -5.52
N ARG A 451 -10.63 -20.07 -5.59
CA ARG A 451 -9.33 -20.18 -4.90
C ARG A 451 -9.40 -20.17 -3.37
N LYS A 452 -10.57 -20.36 -2.78
CA LYS A 452 -10.74 -20.34 -1.32
C LYS A 452 -10.73 -21.74 -0.73
N LEU A 453 -9.65 -22.06 -0.03
CA LEU A 453 -9.53 -23.32 0.69
C LEU A 453 -9.85 -23.10 2.17
N ARG A 454 -10.92 -23.74 2.67
CA ARG A 454 -11.37 -23.58 4.06
C ARG A 454 -10.67 -24.57 4.99
N ILE A 455 -10.19 -24.07 6.12
CA ILE A 455 -9.72 -24.88 7.24
C ILE A 455 -10.90 -25.58 7.92
N GLN A 456 -10.87 -26.91 8.01
CA GLN A 456 -11.94 -27.74 8.57
C GLN A 456 -11.50 -28.58 9.78
N GLY A 457 -10.19 -28.84 9.92
CA GLY A 457 -9.65 -29.69 10.98
C GLY A 457 -8.29 -29.22 11.51
N CYS A 458 -7.63 -30.11 12.26
CA CYS A 458 -6.30 -29.92 12.82
C CYS A 458 -5.61 -31.29 12.92
N ALA A 459 -4.33 -31.37 12.58
CA ALA A 459 -3.57 -32.62 12.69
C ALA A 459 -3.46 -33.07 14.14
N SER A 460 -3.71 -34.37 14.38
CA SER A 460 -3.38 -35.00 15.66
C SER A 460 -1.90 -35.38 15.74
N GLN A 461 -1.42 -35.64 16.96
CA GLN A 461 -0.04 -36.10 17.18
C GLN A 461 0.23 -37.45 16.49
N GLU A 462 -0.74 -38.36 16.50
CA GLU A 462 -0.67 -39.69 15.89
C GLU A 462 -0.60 -39.61 14.36
N PHE A 463 -1.37 -38.69 13.75
CA PHE A 463 -1.31 -38.43 12.31
C PHE A 463 0.08 -37.93 11.89
N LEU A 464 0.62 -36.92 12.59
CA LEU A 464 1.93 -36.36 12.29
C LEU A 464 3.07 -37.37 12.49
N ALA A 465 2.95 -38.27 13.47
CA ALA A 465 3.93 -39.34 13.68
C ALA A 465 3.99 -40.36 12.52
N LYS A 466 2.92 -40.49 11.72
CA LYS A 466 2.87 -41.45 10.61
C LYS A 466 1.86 -41.03 9.52
N PRO A 467 2.14 -39.96 8.75
CA PRO A 467 1.24 -39.51 7.71
C PRO A 467 1.05 -40.58 6.62
N PRO A 468 -0.17 -40.73 6.07
CA PRO A 468 -0.49 -41.71 5.02
C PRO A 468 -0.12 -41.23 3.61
N LEU A 469 0.47 -40.04 3.48
CA LEU A 469 0.80 -39.38 2.21
C LEU A 469 2.22 -39.72 1.73
N PHE A 470 2.42 -39.72 0.41
CA PHE A 470 3.65 -40.17 -0.26
C PHE A 470 4.09 -39.22 -1.39
N ASP A 471 5.42 -39.05 -1.57
CA ASP A 471 6.03 -38.28 -2.66
C ASP A 471 6.07 -39.05 -3.99
N ALA A 472 6.44 -38.39 -5.08
CA ALA A 472 6.56 -38.98 -6.43
C ALA A 472 7.52 -40.19 -6.54
N ALA A 473 8.35 -40.44 -5.51
CA ALA A 473 9.21 -41.62 -5.40
C ALA A 473 8.62 -42.71 -4.48
N ASN A 474 7.32 -42.62 -4.15
CA ASN A 474 6.56 -43.47 -3.25
C ASN A 474 7.16 -43.57 -1.83
N ARG A 475 7.75 -42.49 -1.32
CA ARG A 475 8.27 -42.38 0.06
C ARG A 475 7.32 -41.53 0.89
N ARG A 476 7.14 -41.85 2.17
CA ARG A 476 6.26 -41.07 3.07
C ARG A 476 6.70 -39.60 3.09
N CYS A 477 5.76 -38.71 2.80
CA CYS A 477 6.00 -37.28 2.71
C CYS A 477 4.71 -36.53 3.00
N LEU A 478 4.75 -35.58 3.94
CA LEU A 478 3.68 -34.63 4.18
C LEU A 478 4.13 -33.28 3.64
N MET A 479 3.50 -32.84 2.55
CA MET A 479 3.64 -31.48 2.05
C MET A 479 2.77 -30.55 2.90
N VAL A 480 3.32 -29.39 3.24
CA VAL A 480 2.65 -28.37 4.05
C VAL A 480 2.78 -27.03 3.36
N ALA A 481 1.82 -26.15 3.55
CA ALA A 481 1.81 -24.82 2.94
C ALA A 481 1.45 -23.76 3.99
N LYS A 482 1.77 -22.50 3.70
CA LYS A 482 1.30 -21.35 4.47
C LYS A 482 1.08 -20.16 3.54
N ASP A 483 0.18 -19.26 3.92
CA ASP A 483 0.14 -17.91 3.36
C ASP A 483 0.74 -16.93 4.39
N GLY A 484 1.83 -16.28 4.03
CA GLY A 484 2.64 -15.43 4.91
C GLY A 484 2.74 -13.99 4.43
N SER A 485 2.69 -13.03 5.35
CA SER A 485 2.80 -11.60 5.05
C SER A 485 4.05 -11.22 4.23
N ALA A 486 5.17 -11.96 4.36
CA ALA A 486 6.44 -11.66 3.71
C ALA A 486 6.68 -12.45 2.42
N THR A 487 6.38 -13.75 2.38
CA THR A 487 6.61 -14.60 1.18
C THR A 487 5.35 -14.96 0.40
N ASP A 488 4.18 -14.49 0.81
CA ASP A 488 2.87 -14.93 0.31
C ASP A 488 2.71 -16.47 0.46
N LEU A 489 1.97 -17.13 -0.44
CA LEU A 489 1.76 -18.58 -0.44
C LEU A 489 3.05 -19.35 -0.78
N THR A 490 3.55 -20.15 0.15
CA THR A 490 4.74 -21.01 -0.02
C THR A 490 4.50 -22.44 0.45
N ILE A 491 5.27 -23.38 -0.11
CA ILE A 491 5.13 -24.82 0.13
C ILE A 491 6.44 -25.39 0.68
N GLY A 492 6.31 -26.30 1.65
CA GLY A 492 7.41 -26.95 2.33
C GLY A 492 7.13 -28.43 2.59
N ARG A 493 8.14 -29.14 3.07
CA ARG A 493 8.07 -30.55 3.44
C ARG A 493 8.24 -30.70 4.95
N TYR A 494 7.28 -31.32 5.61
CA TYR A 494 7.43 -31.66 7.03
C TYR A 494 8.60 -32.64 7.22
N ALA A 495 9.43 -32.40 8.24
CA ALA A 495 10.60 -33.22 8.55
C ALA A 495 10.26 -34.65 9.03
N GLY A 496 9.00 -34.94 9.38
CA GLY A 496 8.54 -36.27 9.83
C GLY A 496 8.85 -36.59 11.29
N LEU A 497 9.77 -35.87 11.92
CA LEU A 497 10.09 -35.94 13.35
C LEU A 497 10.15 -34.53 13.95
N PRO A 498 9.82 -34.37 15.25
CA PRO A 498 9.98 -33.09 15.92
C PRO A 498 11.47 -32.77 16.11
N SER A 499 11.80 -31.48 16.00
CA SER A 499 13.16 -30.96 16.19
C SER A 499 13.32 -30.33 17.56
N TRP A 500 14.52 -30.47 18.12
CA TRP A 500 14.91 -29.82 19.36
C TRP A 500 15.60 -28.49 19.07
N LEU A 501 15.20 -27.43 19.78
CA LEU A 501 15.79 -26.10 19.71
C LEU A 501 16.23 -25.65 21.10
N ASP A 502 17.36 -24.96 21.19
CA ASP A 502 17.76 -24.22 22.38
C ASP A 502 17.26 -22.77 22.25
N ASN A 503 16.12 -22.47 22.89
CA ASN A 503 15.51 -21.14 22.87
C ASN A 503 15.94 -20.34 24.11
N PRO A 504 15.83 -18.99 24.11
CA PRO A 504 16.13 -18.17 25.28
C PRO A 504 15.32 -18.52 26.55
N ALA A 505 14.18 -19.22 26.40
CA ALA A 505 13.36 -19.72 27.50
C ALA A 505 13.74 -21.14 27.99
N GLY A 506 14.68 -21.81 27.33
CA GLY A 506 15.08 -23.19 27.55
C GLY A 506 14.96 -24.09 26.30
N PRO A 507 15.33 -25.37 26.43
CA PRO A 507 15.18 -26.35 25.35
C PRO A 507 13.69 -26.56 25.02
N SER A 508 13.38 -26.71 23.72
CA SER A 508 12.01 -26.91 23.25
C SER A 508 11.93 -27.92 22.11
N ILE A 509 10.72 -28.42 21.87
CA ILE A 509 10.36 -29.36 20.82
C ILE A 509 9.41 -28.66 19.85
N GLU A 510 9.75 -28.57 18.56
CA GLU A 510 8.92 -27.92 17.53
C GLU A 510 8.82 -28.79 16.26
N LEU A 511 7.81 -28.54 15.41
CA LEU A 511 7.66 -29.19 14.10
C LEU A 511 8.55 -28.49 13.07
N ALA A 512 9.54 -29.18 12.52
CA ALA A 512 10.43 -28.63 11.49
C ALA A 512 9.87 -28.83 10.07
N ILE A 513 10.06 -27.81 9.24
CA ILE A 513 9.64 -27.78 7.84
C ILE A 513 10.85 -27.39 6.99
N PHE A 514 11.17 -28.21 6.00
CA PHE A 514 12.18 -27.89 4.98
C PHE A 514 11.53 -27.18 3.80
N ASN A 515 12.30 -26.41 3.03
CA ASN A 515 11.85 -25.89 1.73
C ASN A 515 11.42 -27.07 0.82
N SER A 516 10.47 -26.84 -0.10
CA SER A 516 9.94 -27.87 -1.01
C SER A 516 11.06 -28.62 -1.78
N GLY A 517 12.07 -27.86 -2.22
CA GLY A 517 13.12 -28.30 -3.14
C GLY A 517 12.62 -28.46 -4.58
N LEU A 518 11.43 -27.95 -4.88
CA LEU A 518 10.75 -28.11 -6.17
C LEU A 518 10.97 -26.88 -7.07
N GLU A 519 11.05 -25.69 -6.49
CA GLU A 519 11.53 -24.47 -7.17
C GLU A 519 12.94 -24.05 -6.73
N ARG A 520 13.67 -23.36 -7.61
CA ARG A 520 15.02 -22.84 -7.29
C ARG A 520 14.91 -21.55 -6.47
N ASN A 521 15.57 -21.54 -5.31
CA ASN A 521 15.66 -20.39 -4.39
C ASN A 521 14.32 -19.97 -3.75
N GLU A 522 13.35 -20.89 -3.65
CA GLU A 522 12.15 -20.67 -2.86
C GLU A 522 12.39 -21.03 -1.39
N ASP A 523 12.40 -20.02 -0.52
CA ASP A 523 12.45 -20.17 0.93
C ASP A 523 11.04 -20.34 1.49
N PHE A 524 10.80 -21.36 2.33
CA PHE A 524 9.47 -21.61 2.87
C PHE A 524 8.92 -20.43 3.71
N SER A 525 9.80 -19.65 4.35
CA SER A 525 9.38 -18.53 5.20
C SER A 525 10.45 -17.45 5.31
N ALA A 526 10.04 -16.20 5.51
CA ALA A 526 10.92 -15.06 5.78
C ALA A 526 10.48 -14.24 7.01
N LYS A 527 11.30 -13.26 7.41
CA LYS A 527 10.96 -12.31 8.48
C LYS A 527 9.67 -11.55 8.13
N GLY A 528 8.67 -11.65 8.99
CA GLY A 528 7.31 -11.15 8.76
C GLY A 528 6.26 -12.27 8.61
N ASP A 529 6.68 -13.51 8.35
CA ASP A 529 5.76 -14.66 8.34
C ASP A 529 5.48 -15.24 9.74
N SER A 530 6.20 -14.80 10.77
CA SER A 530 5.96 -15.21 12.16
C SER A 530 4.48 -15.08 12.52
N GLY A 531 3.88 -16.17 12.97
CA GLY A 531 2.47 -16.29 13.28
C GLY A 531 1.62 -16.85 12.14
N ALA A 532 2.12 -16.99 10.91
CA ALA A 532 1.35 -17.56 9.81
C ALA A 532 0.87 -18.99 10.15
N LEU A 533 -0.37 -19.30 9.78
CA LEU A 533 -0.89 -20.66 9.85
C LEU A 533 -0.21 -21.52 8.79
N VAL A 534 0.48 -22.56 9.24
CA VAL A 534 0.85 -23.69 8.40
C VAL A 534 -0.29 -24.69 8.39
N TRP A 535 -0.64 -25.16 7.20
CA TRP A 535 -1.71 -26.09 6.92
C TRP A 535 -1.24 -27.19 5.96
N TYR A 536 -2.04 -28.23 5.83
CA TYR A 536 -1.87 -29.30 4.84
C TYR A 536 -3.25 -29.66 4.29
N VAL A 537 -3.26 -30.39 3.18
CA VAL A 537 -4.48 -31.01 2.65
C VAL A 537 -4.48 -32.48 3.05
N ASP A 538 -5.58 -32.94 3.66
CA ASP A 538 -5.75 -34.32 4.09
C ASP A 538 -6.10 -35.22 2.89
N ALA A 539 -6.12 -36.54 3.11
CA ALA A 539 -6.42 -37.55 2.11
C ALA A 539 -7.86 -37.47 1.54
N ASP A 540 -8.76 -36.70 2.16
CA ASP A 540 -10.11 -36.41 1.68
C ASP A 540 -10.23 -35.09 0.89
N GLY A 541 -9.14 -34.32 0.76
CA GLY A 541 -9.11 -33.03 0.08
C GLY A 541 -9.47 -31.83 0.96
N SER A 542 -9.79 -32.03 2.24
CA SER A 542 -10.02 -30.94 3.20
C SER A 542 -8.69 -30.34 3.68
N ALA A 543 -8.69 -29.05 4.06
CA ALA A 543 -7.51 -28.41 4.64
C ALA A 543 -7.56 -28.41 6.17
N SER A 544 -6.43 -28.75 6.79
CA SER A 544 -6.29 -28.89 8.23
C SER A 544 -5.09 -28.12 8.77
N ILE A 545 -5.24 -27.59 9.99
CA ILE A 545 -4.18 -26.89 10.74
C ILE A 545 -3.02 -27.87 10.98
N PHE A 546 -1.82 -27.51 10.57
CA PHE A 546 -0.58 -28.21 10.92
C PHE A 546 0.05 -27.56 12.16
N GLY A 547 0.21 -26.24 12.15
CA GLY A 547 0.81 -25.49 13.25
C GLY A 547 0.92 -23.99 13.00
N GLN A 548 1.42 -23.28 14.01
CA GLN A 548 1.71 -21.85 13.95
C GLN A 548 3.19 -21.65 13.66
N LEU A 549 3.55 -20.88 12.63
CA LEU A 549 4.94 -20.58 12.28
C LEU A 549 5.58 -19.66 13.33
N ARG A 550 6.76 -20.03 13.83
CA ARG A 550 7.41 -19.36 14.97
C ARG A 550 8.73 -18.69 14.60
N GLY A 551 9.60 -19.43 13.92
CA GLY A 551 10.92 -18.97 13.56
C GLY A 551 11.54 -19.87 12.52
N ALA A 552 12.78 -19.58 12.12
CA ALA A 552 13.48 -20.33 11.10
C ALA A 552 14.99 -20.23 11.23
N ASN A 553 15.70 -21.27 10.82
CA ASN A 553 17.14 -21.28 10.63
C ASN A 553 17.48 -20.83 9.20
N TYR A 554 18.47 -19.93 9.12
CA TYR A 554 18.95 -19.35 7.87
C TYR A 554 20.45 -19.56 7.71
N GLY A 555 20.92 -19.69 6.47
CA GLY A 555 22.34 -19.76 6.17
C GLY A 555 23.01 -18.42 6.48
N HIS A 556 23.97 -18.39 7.39
CA HIS A 556 24.64 -17.14 7.82
C HIS A 556 25.16 -16.30 6.64
N THR A 557 25.73 -16.97 5.63
CA THR A 557 26.31 -16.33 4.43
C THR A 557 25.27 -16.01 3.35
N SER A 558 24.33 -16.92 3.08
CA SER A 558 23.30 -16.73 2.03
C SER A 558 22.14 -15.84 2.46
N LYS A 559 21.88 -15.76 3.77
CA LYS A 559 20.67 -15.21 4.41
C LYS A 559 19.35 -15.91 4.04
N SER A 560 19.41 -16.97 3.21
CA SER A 560 18.27 -17.82 2.86
C SER A 560 17.85 -18.70 4.02
N VAL A 561 16.54 -18.83 4.22
CA VAL A 561 15.94 -19.77 5.18
C VAL A 561 15.89 -21.16 4.59
N PHE A 562 16.45 -22.14 5.28
CA PHE A 562 16.46 -23.55 4.85
C PHE A 562 15.59 -24.47 5.71
N MET A 563 15.19 -24.02 6.91
CA MET A 563 14.35 -24.78 7.82
C MET A 563 13.51 -23.84 8.69
N ALA A 564 12.20 -24.04 8.68
CA ALA A 564 11.25 -23.32 9.52
C ALA A 564 10.76 -24.19 10.67
N TYR A 565 10.28 -23.57 11.75
CA TYR A 565 9.81 -24.23 12.96
C TYR A 565 8.42 -23.76 13.35
N CYS A 566 7.54 -24.71 13.65
CA CYS A 566 6.16 -24.47 14.05
C CYS A 566 5.81 -25.13 15.37
N THR A 567 5.02 -24.43 16.17
CA THR A 567 4.36 -25.02 17.33
C THR A 567 3.14 -25.82 16.85
N PRO A 568 2.92 -27.06 17.32
CA PRO A 568 1.84 -27.91 16.81
C PRO A 568 0.46 -27.28 16.94
N GLY A 569 -0.38 -27.45 15.92
CA GLY A 569 -1.72 -26.88 15.88
C GLY A 569 -2.59 -27.35 17.04
N TRP A 570 -2.61 -28.64 17.32
CA TRP A 570 -3.44 -29.24 18.38
C TRP A 570 -3.11 -28.64 19.76
N PHE A 571 -1.82 -28.51 20.08
CA PHE A 571 -1.32 -27.92 21.32
C PHE A 571 -1.71 -26.42 21.41
N LEU A 572 -1.56 -25.66 20.34
CA LEU A 572 -1.99 -24.26 20.32
C LEU A 572 -3.50 -24.10 20.56
N LEU A 573 -4.33 -24.93 19.92
CA LEU A 573 -5.79 -24.89 20.12
C LEU A 573 -6.19 -25.28 21.55
N GLU A 574 -5.44 -26.17 22.19
CA GLU A 574 -5.61 -26.51 23.61
C GLU A 574 -5.28 -25.31 24.51
N LYS A 575 -4.11 -24.67 24.33
CA LYS A 575 -3.74 -23.46 25.10
C LYS A 575 -4.68 -22.28 24.90
N ILE A 576 -5.25 -22.11 23.70
CA ILE A 576 -6.31 -21.12 23.48
C ILE A 576 -7.57 -21.49 24.28
N ARG A 577 -7.97 -22.77 24.32
CA ARG A 577 -9.14 -23.23 25.10
C ARG A 577 -8.93 -23.12 26.62
N GLU A 578 -7.72 -23.34 27.13
CA GLU A 578 -7.38 -23.07 28.54
C GLU A 578 -7.72 -21.62 28.93
N ARG A 579 -7.42 -20.64 28.05
CA ARG A 579 -7.71 -19.21 28.29
C ARG A 579 -9.14 -18.79 27.90
N PHE A 580 -9.71 -19.41 26.87
CA PHE A 580 -11.02 -19.14 26.26
C PHE A 580 -11.83 -20.45 26.09
N PRO A 581 -12.49 -20.96 27.15
CA PRO A 581 -13.11 -22.30 27.14
C PRO A 581 -14.17 -22.54 26.06
N TYR A 582 -14.80 -21.46 25.59
CA TYR A 582 -15.84 -21.49 24.56
C TYR A 582 -15.35 -21.04 23.18
N ALA A 583 -14.04 -21.19 22.91
CA ALA A 583 -13.43 -20.89 21.63
C ALA A 583 -13.88 -21.87 20.52
N SER A 584 -14.50 -21.33 19.46
CA SER A 584 -14.86 -22.05 18.24
C SER A 584 -14.02 -21.57 17.06
N PHE A 585 -13.31 -22.51 16.42
CA PHE A 585 -12.26 -22.24 15.42
C PHE A 585 -12.73 -22.37 13.97
N TYR A 586 -13.90 -22.99 13.72
CA TYR A 586 -14.35 -23.37 12.37
C TYR A 586 -15.60 -22.58 11.91
N GLU A 587 -15.89 -21.48 12.59
CA GLU A 587 -17.08 -20.65 12.40
C GLU A 587 -17.01 -19.75 11.16
N THR A 588 -18.09 -19.71 10.36
CA THR A 588 -18.05 -19.18 8.98
C THR A 588 -18.59 -17.74 8.82
N SER A 589 -19.63 -17.35 9.56
CA SER A 589 -20.33 -16.04 9.41
C SER A 589 -20.39 -15.22 10.71
N TRP A 590 -19.85 -14.00 10.76
CA TRP A 590 -19.69 -13.18 11.99
C TRP A 590 -20.93 -13.21 12.92
N PRO A 591 -20.77 -13.33 14.26
CA PRO A 591 -21.90 -13.49 15.19
C PRO A 591 -22.90 -12.33 15.10
N VAL A 592 -24.18 -12.68 14.93
CA VAL A 592 -25.29 -11.76 14.67
C VAL A 592 -25.62 -10.95 15.92
#